data_AF-A0A1E2WFB8-F1
#
_entry.id   AF-A0A1E2WFB8-F1
#
_cell.length_a   1.000
_cell.length_b   1.000
_cell.length_c   1.000
_cell.angle_alpha   90.00
_cell.angle_beta   90.00
_cell.angle_gamma   90.00
#
_symmetry.space_group_name_H-M   'P 1'
#
loop_
_entity.id
_entity.type
_entity.pdbx_description
1 polymer ?
#
loop_
_entity_poly.entity_id
_entity_poly.type
_entity_poly.pdbx_seq_one_letter_code
_entity_poly.pdbx_strand_id
1 'polypeptide(L)'
;MNETLATHDTEKPEISPEALETAENFTTALNNFNWRADYLKFCEVLGFTPDSYAEEKYQQFRELVSYLDCFDKEAIAKMIEAGK
;
A
#
# COMPACT_ATOMS: atom_id res chain seq x y z
N MET A 1 -5.87 -35.32 26.96
CA MET A 1 -6.59 -34.17 26.38
C MET A 1 -6.10 -34.09 24.95
N ASN A 2 -6.94 -34.48 23.99
CA ASN A 2 -6.56 -34.51 22.58
C ASN A 2 -6.70 -33.10 22.03
N GLU A 3 -5.58 -32.40 21.86
CA GLU A 3 -5.52 -31.19 21.05
C GLU A 3 -5.61 -31.62 19.58
N THR A 4 -6.82 -31.54 19.04
CA THR A 4 -7.07 -31.67 17.61
C THR A 4 -6.39 -30.48 16.92
N LEU A 5 -5.21 -30.73 16.34
CA LEU A 5 -4.59 -29.85 15.35
C LEU A 5 -5.61 -29.67 14.20
N ALA A 6 -6.33 -28.55 14.23
CA ALA A 6 -7.08 -28.09 13.08
C ALA A 6 -6.05 -27.80 11.98
N THR A 7 -5.95 -28.71 11.02
CA THR A 7 -5.34 -28.42 9.73
C THR A 7 -6.18 -27.32 9.12
N HIS A 8 -5.77 -26.07 9.30
CA HIS A 8 -6.21 -25.01 8.41
C HIS A 8 -5.65 -25.38 7.05
N ASP A 9 -6.46 -26.06 6.24
CA ASP A 9 -6.30 -26.08 4.80
C ASP A 9 -6.36 -24.60 4.38
N THR A 10 -5.21 -23.93 4.37
CA THR A 10 -5.06 -22.62 3.78
C THR A 10 -5.22 -22.84 2.29
N GLU A 11 -6.47 -22.81 1.82
CA GLU A 11 -6.78 -22.44 0.45
C GLU A 11 -5.98 -21.18 0.19
N LYS A 12 -4.95 -21.32 -0.66
CA LYS A 12 -4.12 -20.18 -1.05
C LYS A 12 -5.10 -19.20 -1.69
N PRO A 13 -5.29 -17.98 -1.14
CA PRO A 13 -6.27 -17.05 -1.68
C PRO A 13 -5.99 -16.90 -3.17
N GLU A 14 -6.98 -17.24 -3.99
CA GLU A 14 -6.86 -17.08 -5.43
C GLU A 14 -6.80 -15.58 -5.71
N ILE A 15 -5.66 -15.13 -6.23
CA ILE A 15 -5.45 -13.72 -6.52
C ILE A 15 -6.04 -13.45 -7.89
N SER A 16 -7.03 -12.58 -7.95
CA SER A 16 -7.54 -12.12 -9.24
C SER A 16 -6.44 -11.36 -10.01
N PRO A 17 -6.33 -11.53 -11.34
CA PRO A 17 -5.39 -10.74 -12.14
C PRO A 17 -5.57 -9.22 -11.95
N GLU A 18 -6.82 -8.80 -11.74
CA GLU A 18 -7.17 -7.41 -11.43
C GLU A 18 -6.56 -6.92 -10.10
N ALA A 19 -6.59 -7.73 -9.04
CA ALA A 19 -5.99 -7.35 -7.75
C ALA A 19 -4.46 -7.24 -7.85
N LEU A 20 -3.83 -8.13 -8.62
CA LEU A 20 -2.39 -8.05 -8.87
C LEU A 20 -2.02 -6.79 -9.66
N GLU A 21 -2.73 -6.53 -10.76
CA GLU A 21 -2.55 -5.32 -11.55
C GLU A 21 -2.77 -4.05 -10.71
N THR A 22 -3.79 -4.05 -9.85
CA THR A 22 -4.07 -2.94 -8.93
C THR A 22 -2.90 -2.73 -7.96
N ALA A 23 -2.38 -3.80 -7.35
CA ALA A 23 -1.24 -3.73 -6.43
C ALA A 23 0.02 -3.17 -7.13
N GLU A 24 0.32 -3.65 -8.34
CA GLU A 24 1.45 -3.18 -9.14
C GLU A 24 1.32 -1.70 -9.52
N ASN A 25 0.17 -1.32 -10.09
CA ASN A 25 -0.10 0.04 -10.54
C ASN A 25 -0.09 1.02 -9.36
N PHE A 26 -0.78 0.69 -8.28
CA PHE A 26 -0.89 1.54 -7.09
C PHE A 26 0.47 1.82 -6.48
N THR A 27 1.22 0.76 -6.16
CA THR A 27 2.52 0.90 -5.50
C THR A 27 3.54 1.61 -6.39
N THR A 28 3.59 1.26 -7.68
CA THR A 28 4.50 1.89 -8.64
C THR A 28 4.19 3.38 -8.82
N ALA A 29 2.91 3.76 -8.90
CA ALA A 29 2.52 5.16 -9.03
C ALA A 29 2.91 5.98 -7.80
N LEU A 30 2.68 5.47 -6.59
CA LEU A 30 3.05 6.15 -5.35
C LEU A 30 4.57 6.26 -5.18
N ASN A 31 5.33 5.20 -5.50
CA ASN A 31 6.79 5.25 -5.49
C ASN A 31 7.35 6.26 -6.49
N ASN A 32 6.81 6.28 -7.72
CA ASN A 32 7.20 7.26 -8.73
C ASN A 32 6.89 8.69 -8.30
N PHE A 33 5.75 8.92 -7.66
CA PHE A 33 5.41 10.23 -7.13
C PHE A 33 6.36 10.63 -6.00
N ASN A 34 6.63 9.73 -5.06
CA ASN A 34 7.57 9.94 -3.96
C ASN A 34 8.99 10.28 -4.43
N TRP A 35 9.45 9.67 -5.52
CA TRP A 35 10.75 9.95 -6.11
C TRP A 35 10.82 11.33 -6.77
N ARG A 36 9.71 11.81 -7.35
CA ARG A 36 9.66 13.03 -8.17
C ARG A 36 9.17 14.26 -7.42
N ALA A 37 8.40 14.08 -6.34
CA ALA A 37 7.72 15.15 -5.63
C ALA A 37 8.45 15.49 -4.32
N ASP A 38 8.84 16.76 -4.21
CA ASP A 38 9.17 17.35 -2.92
C ASP A 38 7.89 17.77 -2.17
N TYR A 39 8.07 18.32 -0.97
CA TYR A 39 6.97 18.79 -0.13
C TYR A 39 6.05 19.81 -0.82
N LEU A 40 6.61 20.73 -1.63
CA LEU A 40 5.80 21.73 -2.31
C LEU A 40 4.97 21.11 -3.42
N LYS A 41 5.55 20.18 -4.19
CA LYS A 41 4.80 19.45 -5.21
C LYS A 41 3.72 18.56 -4.61
N PHE A 42 3.99 17.95 -3.45
CA PHE A 42 2.99 17.22 -2.68
C PHE A 42 1.81 18.11 -2.28
N CYS A 43 2.09 19.30 -1.75
CA CYS A 43 1.05 20.26 -1.39
C CYS A 43 0.25 20.73 -2.61
N GLU A 44 0.92 21.04 -3.72
CA GLU A 44 0.27 21.47 -4.97
C GLU A 44 -0.73 20.41 -5.49
N VAL A 45 -0.31 19.14 -5.54
CA VAL A 45 -1.14 18.04 -6.06
C VAL A 45 -2.36 17.78 -5.18
N LEU A 46 -2.21 17.90 -3.86
CA LEU A 46 -3.30 17.66 -2.90
C LEU A 46 -4.13 18.91 -2.58
N GLY A 47 -3.75 20.07 -3.14
CA GLY A 47 -4.40 21.35 -2.83
C GLY A 47 -4.19 21.78 -1.37
N PHE A 48 -3.11 21.34 -0.73
CA PHE A 48 -2.77 21.76 0.62
C PHE A 48 -2.10 23.12 0.64
N THR A 49 -2.41 23.90 1.69
CA THR A 49 -1.57 25.04 2.06
C THR A 49 -0.29 24.50 2.71
N PRO A 50 0.91 25.00 2.35
CA PRO A 50 2.15 24.56 2.99
C PRO A 50 2.22 25.05 4.45
N ASP A 51 1.65 24.24 5.34
CA ASP A 51 1.60 24.46 6.78
C ASP A 51 1.98 23.17 7.54
N SER A 52 1.91 23.23 8.88
CA SER A 52 2.24 22.10 9.73
C SER A 52 1.38 20.86 9.48
N TYR A 53 0.10 21.05 9.11
CA TYR A 53 -0.77 19.93 8.77
C TYR A 53 -0.30 19.25 7.48
N ALA A 54 0.02 20.03 6.45
CA ALA A 54 0.54 19.48 5.21
C ALA A 54 1.89 18.79 5.41
N GLU A 55 2.75 19.30 6.28
CA GLU A 55 4.04 18.69 6.63
C GLU A 55 3.84 17.33 7.30
N GLU A 56 2.93 17.23 8.27
CA GLU A 56 2.57 15.94 8.89
C GLU A 56 2.05 14.94 7.85
N LYS A 57 1.20 15.39 6.92
CA LYS A 57 0.70 14.53 5.83
C LYS A 57 1.79 14.10 4.86
N TYR A 58 2.76 14.97 4.58
CA TYR A 58 3.89 14.62 3.75
C TYR A 58 4.75 13.53 4.42
N GLN A 59 5.02 13.64 5.72
CA GLN A 59 5.76 12.59 6.44
C GLN A 59 4.99 11.25 6.45
N GLN A 60 3.68 11.29 6.71
CA GLN A 60 2.84 10.08 6.63
C GLN A 60 2.86 9.44 5.24
N PHE A 61 2.86 10.25 4.18
CA PHE A 61 2.99 9.75 2.81
C PHE A 61 4.35 9.09 2.57
N ARG A 62 5.45 9.69 3.04
CA ARG A 62 6.80 9.11 2.95
C ARG A 62 6.88 7.76 3.65
N GLU A 63 6.30 7.65 4.85
CA GLU A 63 6.22 6.41 5.60
C GLU A 63 5.38 5.35 4.89
N LEU A 64 4.20 5.72 4.38
CA LEU A 64 3.36 4.82 3.60
C LEU A 64 4.13 4.19 2.45
N VAL A 65 4.82 5.00 1.65
CA VAL A 65 5.60 4.52 0.50
C VAL A 65 6.70 3.57 0.95
N SER A 66 7.41 3.91 2.04
CA SER A 66 8.44 3.05 2.61
C SER A 66 7.89 1.70 3.07
N TYR A 67 6.70 1.66 3.67
CA TYR A 67 6.09 0.41 4.11
C TYR A 67 5.53 -0.41 2.96
N LEU A 68 5.01 0.22 1.90
CA LEU A 68 4.57 -0.50 0.70
C LEU A 68 5.71 -1.27 0.02
N ASP A 69 6.95 -0.80 0.14
CA ASP A 69 8.14 -1.51 -0.36
C ASP A 69 8.56 -2.70 0.52
N CYS A 70 8.05 -2.80 1.75
CA CYS A 70 8.30 -3.95 2.62
C CYS A 70 7.46 -5.20 2.26
N PHE A 71 6.42 -5.04 1.44
CA PHE A 71 5.56 -6.13 0.98
C PHE A 71 5.81 -6.42 -0.49
N ASP A 72 5.82 -7.71 -0.86
CA ASP A 72 5.74 -8.07 -2.27
C ASP A 72 4.34 -7.75 -2.84
N LYS A 73 4.26 -7.63 -4.17
CA LYS A 73 3.02 -7.26 -4.85
C LYS A 73 1.94 -8.33 -4.68
N GLU A 74 2.32 -9.59 -4.51
CA GLU A 74 1.39 -10.70 -4.29
C GLU A 74 0.67 -10.56 -2.94
N ALA A 75 1.40 -10.19 -1.89
CA ALA A 75 0.86 -9.95 -0.55
C ALA A 75 -0.08 -8.76 -0.54
N ILE A 76 0.28 -7.67 -1.21
CA ILE A 76 -0.60 -6.50 -1.37
C ILE A 76 -1.87 -6.88 -2.14
N ALA A 77 -1.75 -7.65 -3.23
CA ALA A 77 -2.90 -8.10 -4.01
C ALA A 77 -3.85 -8.99 -3.17
N LYS A 78 -3.32 -9.89 -2.33
CA LYS A 78 -4.14 -10.68 -1.39
C LYS A 78 -4.89 -9.80 -0.40
N MET A 79 -4.23 -8.77 0.14
CA MET A 79 -4.88 -7.82 1.05
C MET A 79 -5.98 -7.01 0.36
N ILE A 80 -5.78 -6.62 -0.91
CA ILE A 80 -6.81 -5.95 -1.72
C ILE A 80 -8.02 -6.87 -1.91
N GLU A 81 -7.80 -8.12 -2.31
CA GLU A 81 -8.89 -9.08 -2.58
C GLU A 81 -9.69 -9.39 -1.30
N ALA A 82 -9.01 -9.56 -0.16
CA ALA A 82 -9.66 -9.81 1.12
C ALA A 82 -10.49 -8.62 1.64
N GLY A 83 -10.28 -7.42 1.10
CA GLY A 83 -11.00 -6.20 1.47
C GLY A 83 -12.20 -5.86 0.58
N LYS A 84 -12.45 -6.63 -0.49
CA LYS A 84 -13.63 -6.51 -1.35
C LYS A 84 -14.87 -7.12 -0.66
#